data_AF-X1RUI2-F1
#
_entry.id   AF-X1RUI2-F1
#
_cell.length_a   1.000
_cell.length_b   1.000
_cell.length_c   1.000
_cell.angle_alpha   90.00
_cell.angle_beta   90.00
_cell.angle_gamma   90.00
#
_symmetry.space_group_name_H-M   'P 1'
#
loop_
_entity.id
_entity.type
_entity.pdbx_description
1 polymer ?
#
loop_
_entity_poly.entity_id
_entity_poly.type
_entity_poly.pdbx_seq_one_letter_code
_entity_poly.pdbx_strand_id
1 'polypeptide(L)'
;MDMKSIRRANFSNVFTYIFVFILLIGALGYFLCIDDYFIEKELFKDPKEVNPRSSKVESLWNYTTGSNVLSIGISDDGKYIAMGSWDHKLYFFQNSSSTPLWSYDTGSTVPSVSLSSDGSYIAIGNGWPDYSVYLFHKSSSIPIWKYTSGNDYPRVAISGDGNYIAVAGSQTHYVYLFHRSSS
;
A
#
# COMPACT_ATOMS: atom_id res chain seq x y z
N MET A 1 -19.87 36.38 -97.54
CA MET A 1 -19.05 37.55 -97.91
C MET A 1 -19.32 38.62 -96.87
N ASP A 2 -18.23 39.18 -96.33
CA ASP A 2 -18.08 40.42 -95.57
C ASP A 2 -18.25 40.50 -94.03
N MET A 3 -17.27 41.23 -93.46
CA MET A 3 -16.88 41.45 -92.08
C MET A 3 -17.83 42.38 -91.30
N LYS A 4 -17.84 42.22 -89.97
CA LYS A 4 -17.79 43.31 -88.97
C LYS A 4 -17.51 42.67 -87.60
N SER A 5 -16.32 42.88 -87.03
CA SER A 5 -16.03 43.98 -86.09
C SER A 5 -16.83 43.74 -84.79
N ILE A 6 -16.22 43.56 -83.61
CA ILE A 6 -15.56 44.62 -82.83
C ILE A 6 -14.69 43.98 -81.74
N ARG A 7 -13.66 44.74 -81.39
CA ARG A 7 -12.57 44.51 -80.43
C ARG A 7 -13.01 44.32 -78.96
N ARG A 8 -12.18 43.52 -78.28
CA ARG A 8 -11.60 43.71 -76.93
C ARG A 8 -12.52 44.10 -75.76
N ALA A 9 -12.70 43.13 -74.86
CA ALA A 9 -12.39 43.34 -73.45
C ALA A 9 -11.26 42.36 -73.07
N ASN A 10 -10.12 42.89 -72.59
CA ASN A 10 -9.04 42.08 -72.03
C ASN A 10 -9.52 41.46 -70.71
N PHE A 11 -10.14 40.29 -70.79
CA PHE A 11 -10.56 39.48 -69.64
C PHE A 11 -9.38 38.80 -68.91
N SER A 12 -8.13 38.98 -69.40
CA SER A 12 -6.95 38.37 -68.80
C SER A 12 -6.66 38.88 -67.38
N ASN A 13 -7.06 40.10 -67.03
CA ASN A 13 -6.75 40.67 -65.72
C ASN A 13 -7.75 40.23 -64.63
N VAL A 14 -9.02 39.99 -64.96
CA VAL A 14 -10.03 39.58 -63.96
C VAL A 14 -9.75 38.17 -63.43
N PHE A 15 -9.26 37.27 -64.28
CA PHE A 15 -8.89 35.91 -63.86
C PHE A 15 -7.62 35.87 -63.02
N THR A 16 -6.62 36.72 -63.28
CA THR A 16 -5.40 36.79 -62.46
C THR A 16 -5.70 37.36 -61.06
N TYR A 17 -6.56 38.37 -60.94
CA TYR A 17 -6.91 38.93 -59.62
C TYR A 17 -7.75 37.97 -58.76
N ILE A 18 -8.65 37.17 -59.36
CA ILE A 18 -9.43 36.15 -58.62
C ILE A 18 -8.53 34.99 -58.16
N PHE A 19 -7.52 34.59 -58.95
CA PHE A 19 -6.58 33.54 -58.55
C PHE A 19 -5.60 33.99 -57.45
N VAL A 20 -5.17 35.25 -57.44
CA VAL A 20 -4.29 35.79 -56.40
C VAL A 20 -5.06 36.01 -55.08
N PHE A 21 -6.36 36.33 -55.13
CA PHE A 21 -7.18 36.46 -53.91
C PHE A 21 -7.49 35.12 -53.23
N ILE A 22 -7.71 34.03 -53.99
CA ILE A 22 -7.95 32.69 -53.42
C ILE A 22 -6.67 32.13 -52.77
N LEU A 23 -5.48 32.46 -53.28
CA LEU A 23 -4.21 32.07 -52.68
C LEU A 23 -3.86 32.84 -51.40
N LEU A 24 -4.28 34.11 -51.28
CA LEU A 24 -4.06 34.92 -50.07
C LEU A 24 -5.00 34.54 -48.91
N ILE A 25 -6.24 34.13 -49.18
CA ILE A 25 -7.16 33.61 -48.14
C ILE A 25 -6.74 32.19 -47.71
N GLY A 26 -6.19 31.39 -48.63
CA GLY A 26 -5.58 30.09 -48.31
C GLY A 26 -4.34 30.21 -47.41
N ALA A 27 -3.52 31.24 -47.58
CA ALA A 27 -2.30 31.42 -46.77
C ALA A 27 -2.56 32.00 -45.36
N LEU A 28 -3.64 32.78 -45.15
CA LEU A 28 -4.01 33.24 -43.81
C LEU A 28 -4.83 32.21 -43.01
N GLY A 29 -5.58 31.34 -43.69
CA GLY A 29 -6.23 30.19 -43.03
C GLY A 29 -5.23 29.13 -42.54
N TYR A 30 -4.05 29.06 -43.17
CA TYR A 30 -2.96 28.17 -42.73
C TYR A 30 -2.17 28.72 -41.53
N PHE A 31 -2.12 30.04 -41.32
CA PHE A 31 -1.36 30.62 -40.21
C PHE A 31 -2.11 30.63 -38.87
N LEU A 32 -3.44 30.52 -38.87
CA LEU A 32 -4.23 30.33 -37.64
C LEU A 32 -4.65 28.87 -37.39
N CYS A 33 -4.49 27.98 -38.38
CA CYS A 33 -4.83 26.56 -38.20
C CYS A 33 -3.63 25.73 -37.70
N ILE A 34 -2.39 26.21 -37.85
CA ILE A 34 -1.22 25.43 -37.40
C ILE A 34 -1.05 25.49 -35.87
N ASP A 35 -1.44 26.58 -35.20
CA ASP A 35 -1.30 26.66 -33.74
C ASP A 35 -2.34 25.80 -32.99
N ASP A 36 -3.55 25.64 -33.53
CA ASP A 36 -4.55 24.73 -32.94
C ASP A 36 -4.31 23.26 -33.33
N TYR A 37 -3.81 22.98 -34.54
CA TYR A 37 -3.56 21.59 -34.99
C TYR A 37 -2.29 20.98 -34.36
N PHE A 38 -1.36 21.81 -33.87
CA PHE A 38 -0.19 21.36 -33.12
C PHE A 38 -0.46 21.20 -31.62
N ILE A 39 -1.46 21.88 -31.06
CA ILE A 39 -1.83 21.74 -29.64
C ILE A 39 -2.69 20.48 -29.40
N GLU A 40 -3.56 20.08 -30.34
CA GLU A 40 -4.37 18.86 -30.13
C GLU A 40 -3.56 17.55 -30.25
N LYS A 41 -2.47 17.51 -31.04
CA LYS A 41 -1.66 16.29 -31.19
C LYS A 41 -0.72 15.99 -30.02
N GLU A 42 -0.35 17.00 -29.22
CA GLU A 42 0.39 16.79 -27.96
C GLU A 42 -0.55 16.36 -26.80
N LEU A 43 -1.86 16.61 -26.91
CA LEU A 43 -2.85 16.30 -25.87
C LEU A 43 -3.57 14.95 -26.04
N PHE A 44 -3.51 14.34 -27.22
CA PHE A 44 -3.98 12.96 -27.45
C PHE A 44 -2.80 12.01 -27.65
N LYS A 45 -1.98 11.86 -26.60
CA LYS A 45 -1.27 10.59 -26.41
C LYS A 45 -2.34 9.49 -26.30
N ASP A 46 -2.21 8.44 -27.10
CA ASP A 46 -3.09 7.28 -27.06
C ASP A 46 -3.28 6.83 -25.59
N PRO A 47 -4.51 6.76 -25.05
CA PRO A 47 -4.76 6.45 -23.64
C PRO A 47 -4.31 5.03 -23.24
N LYS A 48 -3.65 4.29 -24.14
CA LYS A 48 -3.09 2.96 -23.91
C LYS A 48 -1.56 2.88 -23.86
N GLU A 49 -0.83 4.00 -23.95
CA GLU A 49 0.64 3.99 -23.84
C GLU A 49 1.22 4.72 -22.62
N VAL A 50 0.43 4.92 -21.57
CA VAL A 50 1.02 4.89 -20.22
C VAL A 50 1.27 3.42 -19.93
N ASN A 51 2.43 2.89 -20.31
CA ASN A 51 2.90 1.61 -19.79
C ASN A 51 3.11 1.84 -18.30
N PRO A 52 2.17 1.44 -17.41
CA PRO A 52 2.48 1.50 -16.00
C PRO A 52 3.61 0.49 -15.89
N ARG A 53 4.81 0.92 -15.49
CA ARG A 53 5.80 -0.04 -15.01
C ARG A 53 5.06 -0.82 -13.92
N SER A 54 4.56 -1.99 -14.27
CA SER A 54 4.14 -3.02 -13.36
C SER A 54 5.44 -3.43 -12.72
N SER A 55 5.88 -2.65 -11.72
CA SER A 55 6.89 -3.07 -10.80
C SER A 55 6.27 -4.27 -10.11
N LYS A 56 6.55 -5.45 -10.67
CA LYS A 56 6.18 -6.72 -10.08
C LYS A 56 6.59 -6.64 -8.61
N VAL A 57 5.61 -6.60 -7.72
CA VAL A 57 5.85 -6.55 -6.28
C VAL A 57 6.37 -7.92 -5.91
N GLU A 58 7.66 -8.02 -5.60
CA GLU A 58 8.29 -9.25 -5.15
C GLU A 58 8.35 -9.24 -3.62
N SER A 59 7.95 -10.34 -2.99
CA SER A 59 8.10 -10.49 -1.54
C SER A 59 9.58 -10.67 -1.22
N LEU A 60 10.03 -10.05 -0.11
CA LEU A 60 11.40 -10.23 0.38
C LEU A 60 11.64 -11.69 0.81
N TRP A 61 10.63 -12.28 1.44
CA TRP A 61 10.60 -13.68 1.83
C TRP A 61 9.17 -14.11 2.16
N ASN A 62 8.97 -15.41 2.34
CA ASN A 62 7.73 -16.01 2.84
C ASN A 62 8.05 -17.06 3.91
N TYR A 63 7.07 -17.36 4.75
CA TYR A 63 7.14 -18.40 5.78
C TYR A 63 5.79 -19.12 5.86
N THR A 64 5.81 -20.45 5.92
CA THR A 64 4.60 -21.28 6.02
C THR A 64 4.45 -21.78 7.44
N THR A 65 3.37 -21.35 8.11
CA THR A 65 2.95 -21.83 9.43
C THR A 65 2.23 -23.18 9.35
N GLY A 66 2.03 -23.83 10.49
CA GLY A 66 1.29 -25.10 10.55
C GLY A 66 -0.23 -24.94 10.40
N SER A 67 -0.74 -23.72 10.54
CA SER A 67 -2.16 -23.36 10.43
C SER A 67 -2.32 -21.87 10.14
N ASN A 68 -3.56 -21.35 10.20
CA ASN A 68 -3.88 -19.96 9.91
C ASN A 68 -3.14 -18.99 10.85
N VAL A 69 -2.53 -17.96 10.25
CA VAL A 69 -2.02 -16.80 10.99
C VAL A 69 -3.20 -15.91 11.38
N LEU A 70 -3.30 -15.57 12.66
CA LEU A 70 -4.42 -14.80 13.21
C LEU A 70 -4.07 -13.34 13.49
N SER A 71 -2.81 -13.08 13.84
CA SER A 71 -2.32 -11.76 14.20
C SER A 71 -0.85 -11.63 13.84
N ILE A 72 -0.46 -10.42 13.46
CA ILE A 72 0.92 -10.03 13.17
C ILE A 72 1.19 -8.66 13.77
N GLY A 73 2.44 -8.43 14.16
CA GLY A 73 2.95 -7.11 14.51
C GLY A 73 4.36 -6.92 13.95
N ILE A 74 4.71 -5.66 13.69
CA ILE A 74 6.05 -5.24 13.28
C ILE A 74 6.49 -4.08 14.19
N SER A 75 7.77 -4.01 14.54
CA SER A 75 8.33 -2.86 15.26
C SER A 75 8.30 -1.60 14.39
N ASP A 76 8.28 -0.42 15.01
CA ASP A 76 8.23 0.87 14.29
C ASP A 76 9.46 1.09 13.40
N ASP A 77 10.61 0.55 13.80
CA ASP A 77 11.83 0.56 13.00
C ASP A 77 11.87 -0.52 11.90
N GLY A 78 10.81 -1.33 11.80
CA GLY A 78 10.64 -2.37 10.80
C GLY A 78 11.54 -3.59 10.96
N LYS A 79 12.37 -3.68 12.01
CA LYS A 79 13.40 -4.71 12.15
C LYS A 79 12.88 -6.04 12.68
N TYR A 80 11.81 -6.01 13.46
CA TYR A 80 11.29 -7.19 14.15
C TYR A 80 9.84 -7.44 13.80
N ILE A 81 9.50 -8.70 13.58
CA ILE A 81 8.14 -9.13 13.24
C ILE A 81 7.76 -10.24 14.21
N ALA A 82 6.55 -10.18 14.76
CA ALA A 82 5.98 -11.27 15.53
C ALA A 82 4.64 -11.69 14.92
N MET A 83 4.35 -12.99 14.89
CA MET A 83 3.06 -13.49 14.43
C MET A 83 2.54 -14.62 15.32
N GLY A 84 1.22 -14.64 15.49
CA GLY A 84 0.48 -15.65 16.24
C GLY A 84 -0.39 -16.48 15.30
N SER A 85 -0.43 -17.79 15.54
CA SER A 85 -1.06 -18.76 14.65
C SER A 85 -1.99 -19.72 15.38
N TRP A 86 -2.89 -20.35 14.62
CA TRP A 86 -3.72 -21.48 15.06
C TRP A 86 -2.94 -22.79 15.23
N ASP A 87 -1.66 -22.84 14.85
CA ASP A 87 -0.77 -23.98 15.14
C ASP A 87 -0.21 -23.96 16.58
N HIS A 88 -0.77 -23.08 17.41
CA HIS A 88 -0.42 -22.85 18.80
C HIS A 88 0.93 -22.17 19.05
N LYS A 89 1.53 -21.57 18.02
CA LYS A 89 2.84 -20.94 18.14
C LYS A 89 2.78 -19.43 17.98
N LEU A 90 3.64 -18.78 18.77
CA LEU A 90 4.18 -17.46 18.49
C LEU A 90 5.50 -17.63 17.74
N TYR A 91 5.68 -16.87 16.66
CA TYR A 91 6.93 -16.80 15.92
C TYR A 91 7.48 -15.38 15.97
N PHE A 92 8.79 -15.25 16.16
CA PHE A 92 9.48 -13.97 16.18
C PHE A 92 10.65 -13.95 15.19
N PHE A 93 10.72 -12.92 14.36
CA PHE A 93 11.65 -12.81 13.24
C PHE A 93 12.44 -11.51 13.30
N GLN A 94 13.62 -11.55 12.70
CA GLN A 94 14.23 -10.36 12.14
C GLN A 94 13.74 -10.20 10.69
N ASN A 95 13.47 -8.97 10.26
CA ASN A 95 12.92 -8.69 8.93
C ASN A 95 13.81 -9.15 7.76
N SER A 96 15.08 -9.44 8.00
CA SER A 96 16.07 -9.88 7.01
C SER A 96 16.06 -11.39 6.77
N SER A 97 15.23 -12.17 7.48
CA SER A 97 15.24 -13.63 7.40
C SER A 97 13.84 -14.23 7.53
N SER A 98 13.56 -15.27 6.75
CA SER A 98 12.38 -16.14 6.93
C SER A 98 12.54 -17.19 8.02
N THR A 99 13.72 -17.27 8.66
CA THR A 99 13.93 -18.17 9.79
C THR A 99 13.60 -17.43 11.08
N PRO A 100 12.66 -17.93 11.92
CA PRO A 100 12.37 -17.32 13.20
C PRO A 100 13.63 -17.25 14.06
N LEU A 101 13.86 -16.11 14.72
CA LEU A 101 14.85 -15.98 15.78
C LEU A 101 14.54 -16.95 16.92
N TRP A 102 13.25 -17.08 17.22
CA TRP A 102 12.71 -18.12 18.09
C TRP A 102 11.22 -18.31 17.82
N SER A 103 10.68 -19.40 18.36
CA SER A 103 9.24 -19.63 18.46
C SER A 103 8.90 -20.09 19.87
N TYR A 104 7.65 -19.89 20.26
CA TYR A 104 7.13 -20.34 21.55
C TYR A 104 5.85 -21.13 21.33
N ASP A 105 5.84 -22.37 21.82
CA ASP A 105 4.64 -23.20 21.83
C ASP A 105 3.79 -22.80 23.04
N THR A 106 2.67 -22.15 22.76
CA THR A 106 1.75 -21.68 23.79
C THR A 106 0.77 -22.76 24.23
N GLY A 107 0.66 -23.86 23.48
CA GLY A 107 -0.41 -24.86 23.65
C GLY A 107 -1.83 -24.31 23.42
N SER A 108 -1.98 -23.10 22.87
CA SER A 108 -3.26 -22.44 22.62
C SER A 108 -3.21 -21.57 21.37
N THR A 109 -4.36 -21.21 20.82
CA THR A 109 -4.38 -20.28 19.68
C THR A 109 -3.83 -18.89 20.07
N VAL A 110 -3.14 -18.20 19.16
CA VAL A 110 -2.58 -16.85 19.43
C VAL A 110 -3.30 -15.77 18.59
N PRO A 111 -4.51 -15.33 19.01
CA PRO A 111 -5.32 -14.37 18.24
C PRO A 111 -4.87 -12.91 18.31
N SER A 112 -3.90 -12.57 19.16
CA SER A 112 -3.49 -11.17 19.36
C SER A 112 -2.00 -11.07 19.68
N VAL A 113 -1.29 -10.22 18.95
CA VAL A 113 0.14 -9.94 19.08
C VAL A 113 0.38 -8.44 18.99
N SER A 114 1.25 -7.89 19.83
CA SER A 114 1.66 -6.48 19.83
C SER A 114 3.14 -6.34 20.22
N LEU A 115 3.88 -5.39 19.64
CA LEU A 115 5.29 -5.14 19.92
C LEU A 115 5.52 -3.72 20.45
N SER A 116 6.56 -3.54 21.27
CA SER A 116 7.11 -2.21 21.56
C SER A 116 7.72 -1.59 20.29
N SER A 117 7.90 -0.27 20.28
CA SER A 117 8.40 0.47 19.11
C SER A 117 9.73 -0.05 18.59
N ASP A 118 10.62 -0.50 19.47
CA ASP A 118 11.93 -1.07 19.15
C ASP A 118 11.94 -2.61 18.99
N GLY A 119 10.77 -3.24 19.14
CA GLY A 119 10.60 -4.69 19.12
C GLY A 119 11.25 -5.44 20.29
N SER A 120 11.69 -4.74 21.34
CA SER A 120 12.30 -5.38 22.52
C SER A 120 11.31 -6.18 23.36
N TYR A 121 10.02 -5.82 23.32
CA TYR A 121 8.97 -6.52 24.02
C TYR A 121 7.87 -6.98 23.07
N ILE A 122 7.36 -8.19 23.33
CA ILE A 122 6.29 -8.82 22.57
C ILE A 122 5.20 -9.22 23.55
N ALA A 123 4.01 -8.65 23.42
CA ALA A 123 2.83 -9.05 24.18
C ALA A 123 1.93 -9.93 23.29
N ILE A 124 1.44 -11.03 23.84
CA ILE A 124 0.45 -11.88 23.16
C ILE A 124 -0.74 -12.16 24.06
N GLY A 125 -1.92 -12.27 23.44
CA GLY A 125 -3.11 -12.81 24.06
C GLY A 125 -3.41 -14.19 23.49
N ASN A 126 -3.50 -15.19 24.37
CA ASN A 126 -3.85 -16.56 24.00
C ASN A 126 -5.35 -16.79 24.08
N GLY A 127 -5.87 -17.54 23.12
CA GLY A 127 -7.25 -18.02 23.13
C GLY A 127 -7.43 -19.27 23.99
N TRP A 128 -8.46 -20.05 23.67
CA TRP A 128 -8.72 -21.31 24.35
C TRP A 128 -7.59 -22.34 24.12
N PRO A 129 -7.25 -23.17 25.13
CA PRO A 129 -7.80 -23.17 26.49
C PRO A 129 -7.07 -22.28 27.51
N ASP A 130 -5.96 -21.63 27.17
CA ASP A 130 -5.11 -20.92 28.15
C ASP A 130 -5.70 -19.58 28.64
N TYR A 131 -6.32 -18.79 27.75
CA TYR A 131 -6.90 -17.48 28.11
C TYR A 131 -5.94 -16.61 28.95
N SER A 132 -4.67 -16.60 28.57
CA SER A 132 -3.65 -15.83 29.28
C SER A 132 -3.01 -14.81 28.34
N VAL A 133 -2.50 -13.76 28.94
CA VAL A 133 -1.60 -12.80 28.31
C VAL A 133 -0.19 -13.12 28.74
N TYR A 134 0.73 -13.16 27.78
CA TYR A 134 2.15 -13.29 28.03
C TYR A 134 2.91 -12.08 27.51
N LEU A 135 3.98 -11.73 28.21
CA LEU A 135 4.98 -10.79 27.72
C LEU A 135 6.32 -11.51 27.58
N PHE A 136 7.00 -11.24 26.48
CA PHE A 136 8.35 -11.73 26.19
C PHE A 136 9.30 -10.55 26.02
N HIS A 137 10.57 -10.78 26.35
CA HIS A 137 11.65 -9.95 25.86
C HIS A 137 12.22 -10.59 24.59
N LYS A 138 12.61 -9.79 23.59
CA LYS A 138 13.07 -10.29 22.28
C LYS A 138 14.21 -11.30 22.31
N SER A 139 15.01 -11.30 23.39
CA SER A 139 16.15 -12.20 23.56
C SER A 139 15.77 -13.59 24.08
N SER A 140 14.50 -13.86 24.38
CA SER A 140 14.08 -15.11 25.01
C SER A 140 12.67 -15.52 24.58
N SER A 141 12.48 -16.82 24.36
CA SER A 141 11.16 -17.44 24.19
C SER A 141 10.48 -17.78 25.53
N ILE A 142 11.04 -17.33 26.66
CA ILE A 142 10.44 -17.55 27.99
C ILE A 142 9.66 -16.29 28.38
N PRO A 143 8.37 -16.41 28.74
CA PRO A 143 7.59 -15.27 29.20
C PRO A 143 8.21 -14.64 30.46
N ILE A 144 8.32 -13.32 30.47
CA ILE A 144 8.78 -12.53 31.62
C ILE A 144 7.62 -12.02 32.50
N TRP A 145 6.40 -12.13 32.00
CA TRP A 145 5.18 -11.74 32.72
C TRP A 145 3.98 -12.53 32.18
N LYS A 146 2.99 -12.78 33.07
CA LYS A 146 1.75 -13.49 32.76
C LYS A 146 0.56 -12.82 33.46
N TYR A 147 -0.58 -12.78 32.78
CA TYR A 147 -1.89 -12.51 33.37
C TYR A 147 -2.93 -13.50 32.84
N THR A 148 -3.88 -13.93 33.67
CA THR A 148 -4.96 -14.85 33.26
C THR A 148 -6.29 -14.11 33.26
N SER A 149 -6.99 -14.11 32.12
CA SER A 149 -8.24 -13.37 31.91
C SER A 149 -9.51 -14.14 32.30
N GLY A 150 -9.38 -15.31 32.94
CA GLY A 150 -10.51 -16.01 33.56
C GLY A 150 -11.59 -16.49 32.58
N ASN A 151 -11.19 -17.08 31.46
CA ASN A 151 -12.02 -17.58 30.34
C ASN A 151 -12.46 -16.55 29.29
N ASP A 152 -11.89 -15.36 29.31
CA ASP A 152 -12.10 -14.38 28.25
C ASP A 152 -11.00 -14.44 27.19
N TYR A 153 -11.31 -14.29 25.89
CA TYR A 153 -10.29 -14.17 24.85
C TYR A 153 -9.63 -12.79 24.95
N PRO A 154 -8.38 -12.70 25.42
CA PRO A 154 -7.73 -11.42 25.60
C PRO A 154 -7.35 -10.83 24.23
N ARG A 155 -7.47 -9.51 24.14
CA ARG A 155 -6.79 -8.68 23.13
C ARG A 155 -5.76 -7.83 23.83
N VAL A 156 -4.61 -7.63 23.20
CA VAL A 156 -3.47 -6.98 23.84
C VAL A 156 -2.94 -5.82 23.01
N ALA A 157 -2.47 -4.79 23.70
CA ALA A 157 -1.65 -3.73 23.14
C ALA A 157 -0.53 -3.40 24.13
N ILE A 158 0.65 -3.06 23.63
CA ILE A 158 1.79 -2.62 24.45
C ILE A 158 2.19 -1.19 24.09
N SER A 159 2.62 -0.40 25.07
CA SER A 159 3.17 0.94 24.81
C SER A 159 4.49 0.87 24.05
N GLY A 160 4.83 1.95 23.33
CA GLY A 160 6.05 2.02 22.53
C GLY A 160 7.34 1.82 23.33
N ASP A 161 7.36 2.24 24.60
CA ASP A 161 8.46 2.03 25.55
C ASP A 161 8.45 0.64 26.23
N GLY A 162 7.42 -0.18 25.97
CA GLY A 162 7.25 -1.51 26.53
C GLY A 162 6.90 -1.55 28.02
N ASN A 163 6.54 -0.42 28.64
CA ASN A 163 6.27 -0.35 30.08
C ASN A 163 4.81 -0.64 30.45
N TYR A 164 3.87 -0.47 29.52
CA TYR A 164 2.44 -0.65 29.78
C TYR A 164 1.83 -1.68 28.84
N ILE A 165 0.95 -2.51 29.38
CA ILE A 165 0.23 -3.55 28.66
C ILE A 165 -1.27 -3.32 28.89
N ALA A 166 -1.99 -3.01 27.83
CA ALA A 166 -3.44 -2.93 27.85
C ALA A 166 -4.02 -4.29 27.46
N VAL A 167 -4.97 -4.79 28.25
CA VAL A 167 -5.68 -6.05 28.01
C VAL A 167 -7.16 -5.76 27.95
N ALA A 168 -7.81 -6.10 26.84
CA ALA A 168 -9.26 -6.03 26.69
C ALA A 168 -9.84 -7.43 26.67
N GLY A 169 -10.85 -7.65 27.51
CA GLY A 169 -11.64 -8.87 27.52
C GLY A 169 -12.72 -8.81 26.44
N SER A 170 -12.71 -9.77 25.50
CA SER A 170 -13.70 -9.85 24.43
C SER A 170 -15.14 -10.07 24.91
N GLN A 171 -15.33 -10.72 26.06
CA GLN A 171 -16.62 -11.15 26.59
C GLN A 171 -16.99 -10.43 27.89
N THR A 172 -16.00 -10.05 28.70
CA THR A 172 -16.20 -9.43 30.01
C THR A 172 -16.37 -7.91 29.94
N HIS A 173 -16.15 -7.31 28.77
CA HIS A 173 -16.24 -5.86 28.51
C HIS A 173 -15.26 -4.99 29.32
N TYR A 174 -14.35 -5.58 30.09
CA TYR A 174 -13.35 -4.86 30.86
C TYR A 174 -12.09 -4.58 30.06
N VAL A 175 -11.47 -3.44 30.37
CA VAL A 175 -10.11 -3.11 29.95
C VAL A 175 -9.26 -2.98 31.20
N TYR A 176 -8.10 -3.62 31.16
CA TYR A 176 -7.09 -3.56 32.21
C TYR A 176 -5.83 -2.90 31.65
N LEU A 177 -5.18 -2.09 32.46
CA LEU A 177 -3.87 -1.54 32.16
C LEU A 177 -2.89 -2.01 33.23
N PHE A 178 -1.85 -2.71 32.80
CA PHE A 178 -0.78 -3.20 33.66
C PHE A 178 0.50 -2.44 33.38
N HIS A 179 1.30 -2.23 34.43
CA HIS A 179 2.70 -1.90 34.24
C HIS A 179 3.48 -3.22 34.09
N ARG A 180 4.48 -3.30 33.21
CA ARG A 180 5.25 -4.53 32.98
C ARG A 180 5.81 -5.17 34.27
N SER A 181 6.09 -4.35 35.27
CA SER A 181 6.65 -4.79 36.55
C SER A 181 5.60 -5.13 37.63
N SER A 182 4.30 -5.00 37.35
CA SER A 182 3.27 -5.40 38.33
C SER A 182 3.16 -6.92 38.35
N SER A 183 3.48 -7.53 39.51
CA SER A 183 3.31 -8.96 39.80
C SER A 183 1.89 -9.28 40.20
#